data_AF-A0A9D4XRS6-F1
#
_entry.id   AF-A0A9D4XRS6-F1
#
_cell.length_a   1.000
_cell.length_b   1.000
_cell.length_c   1.000
_cell.angle_alpha   90.00
_cell.angle_beta   90.00
_cell.angle_gamma   90.00
#
_symmetry.space_group_name_H-M   'P 1'
#
loop_
_entity.id
_entity.type
_entity.pdbx_description
1 polymer ?
#
loop_
_entity_poly.entity_id
_entity_poly.type
_entity_poly.pdbx_seq_one_letter_code
_entity_poly.pdbx_strand_id
1 'polypeptide(L)'
;MLMDLISPLFPSAFVFIVCLGSISRSFTGVASGATRAALTQHFALQDNAADISAKEGSQETVATMVGMALGMLVARITIGHPLAIWFSFLSLTMFHMYANYRAVRCLALNSLNPERSSILLHHFTETGQVLSPKQVSSLEHVLPIQLTPWHSKKANSLDTKVRLGTRISSFDEMEM
;
A
#
# COMPACT_ATOMS: atom_id res chain seq x y z
N MET A 1 -0.57 14.94 11.26
CA MET A 1 -1.87 15.62 11.16
C MET A 1 -2.76 15.30 12.33
N LEU A 2 -3.19 14.04 12.56
CA LEU A 2 -4.01 13.72 13.75
C LEU A 2 -3.33 14.15 15.06
N MET A 3 -2.06 13.80 15.25
CA MET A 3 -1.29 14.20 16.44
C MET A 3 -1.18 15.72 16.60
N ASP A 4 -1.11 16.46 15.49
CA ASP A 4 -1.06 17.92 15.50
C ASP A 4 -2.41 18.55 15.89
N LEU A 5 -3.54 17.90 15.53
CA LEU A 5 -4.89 18.33 15.91
C LEU A 5 -5.22 18.05 17.39
N ILE A 6 -4.73 16.93 17.94
CA ILE A 6 -5.01 16.56 19.35
C ILE A 6 -4.05 17.21 20.35
N SER A 7 -2.86 17.63 19.93
CA SER A 7 -1.83 18.15 20.84
C SER A 7 -2.28 19.33 21.70
N PRO A 8 -3.15 20.26 21.24
CA PRO A 8 -3.64 21.35 22.10
C PRO A 8 -4.53 20.86 23.26
N LEU A 9 -5.11 19.66 23.16
CA LEU A 9 -5.93 19.07 24.22
C LEU A 9 -5.09 18.55 25.40
N PHE A 10 -3.77 18.39 25.22
CA PHE A 10 -2.86 17.87 26.23
C PHE A 10 -1.63 18.78 26.40
N PRO A 11 -1.76 19.99 26.98
CA PRO A 11 -0.66 20.95 27.05
C PRO A 11 0.60 20.43 27.75
N SER A 12 0.44 19.58 28.78
CA SER A 12 1.57 18.97 29.51
C SER A 12 2.36 17.96 28.69
N ALA A 13 1.75 17.36 27.67
CA ALA A 13 2.36 16.37 26.78
C ALA A 13 2.55 16.90 25.35
N PHE A 14 2.31 18.20 25.10
CA PHE A 14 2.30 18.81 23.77
C PHE A 14 3.54 18.46 22.94
N VAL A 15 4.73 18.67 23.51
CA VAL A 15 6.01 18.42 22.83
C VAL A 15 6.13 16.95 22.46
N PHE A 16 5.78 16.04 23.37
CA PHE A 16 5.86 14.60 23.13
C PHE A 16 4.94 14.17 21.98
N ILE A 17 3.70 14.66 21.97
CA ILE A 17 2.71 14.34 20.92
C ILE A 17 3.18 14.84 19.56
N VAL A 18 3.67 16.08 19.47
CA VAL A 18 4.16 16.66 18.21
C VAL A 18 5.42 15.94 17.73
N CYS A 19 6.33 15.56 18.62
CA CYS A 19 7.51 14.74 18.29
C CYS A 19 7.09 13.38 17.71
N LEU A 20 6.14 12.69 18.34
CA LEU A 20 5.61 11.44 17.82
C LEU A 20 4.94 11.63 16.45
N GLY A 21 4.26 12.77 16.25
CA GLY A 21 3.69 13.16 14.97
C GLY A 21 4.75 13.32 13.88
N SER A 22 5.89 13.91 14.22
CA SER A 22 7.03 14.06 13.31
C SER A 22 7.70 12.74 12.98
N ILE A 23 7.92 11.88 13.96
CA ILE A 23 8.44 10.52 13.72
C ILE A 23 7.51 9.75 12.78
N SER A 24 6.21 9.81 13.04
CA SER A 24 5.19 9.12 12.22
C SER A 24 5.18 9.62 10.77
N ARG A 25 5.28 10.95 10.56
CA ARG A 25 5.39 11.56 9.23
C ARG A 25 6.67 11.11 8.51
N SER A 26 7.81 11.11 9.19
CA SER A 26 9.09 10.65 8.62
C SER A 26 9.04 9.17 8.23
N PHE A 27 8.50 8.31 9.09
CA PHE A 27 8.33 6.88 8.79
C PHE A 27 7.46 6.66 7.56
N THR A 28 6.31 7.33 7.49
CA THR A 28 5.40 7.26 6.34
C THR A 28 6.07 7.76 5.06
N GLY A 29 6.86 8.84 5.15
CA GLY A 29 7.60 9.40 4.02
C GLY A 29 8.65 8.42 3.46
N VAL A 30 9.43 7.79 4.33
CA VAL A 30 10.43 6.79 3.92
C VAL A 30 9.76 5.56 3.32
N ALA A 31 8.72 5.03 3.96
CA ALA A 31 7.98 3.86 3.46
C ALA A 31 7.35 4.15 2.08
N SER A 32 6.65 5.29 1.95
CA SER A 32 6.07 5.74 0.69
C SER A 32 7.13 5.89 -0.41
N GLY A 33 8.26 6.53 -0.10
CA GLY A 33 9.37 6.71 -1.04
C GLY A 33 9.98 5.38 -1.52
N ALA A 34 10.20 4.44 -0.61
CA ALA A 34 10.72 3.12 -0.94
C ALA A 34 9.73 2.32 -1.81
N THR A 35 8.44 2.32 -1.45
CA THR A 35 7.38 1.67 -2.25
C THR A 35 7.31 2.29 -3.65
N ARG A 36 7.30 3.62 -3.74
CA ARG A 36 7.28 4.34 -5.01
C ARG A 36 8.47 3.98 -5.89
N ALA A 37 9.69 3.99 -5.35
CA ALA A 37 10.89 3.60 -6.08
C ALA A 37 10.80 2.16 -6.62
N ALA A 38 10.35 1.22 -5.80
CA ALA A 38 10.15 -0.17 -6.22
C ALA A 38 9.08 -0.31 -7.33
N LEU A 39 7.97 0.43 -7.24
CA LEU A 39 6.92 0.45 -8.26
C LEU A 39 7.41 1.07 -9.57
N THR A 40 8.12 2.19 -9.49
CA THR A 40 8.72 2.84 -10.66
C THR A 40 9.70 1.93 -11.37
N GLN A 41 10.53 1.21 -10.62
CA GLN A 41 11.44 0.22 -11.18
C GLN A 41 10.67 -0.96 -11.82
N HIS A 42 9.61 -1.43 -11.16
CA HIS A 42 8.79 -2.53 -11.66
C HIS A 42 8.07 -2.19 -12.98
N PHE A 43 7.62 -0.94 -13.14
CA PHE A 43 6.91 -0.49 -14.36
C PHE A 43 7.81 0.17 -15.40
N ALA A 44 9.11 0.29 -15.15
CA ALA A 44 10.07 0.72 -16.16
C ALA A 44 10.18 -0.35 -17.27
N LEU A 45 10.11 0.07 -18.52
CA LEU A 45 10.13 -0.84 -19.68
C LEU A 45 11.48 -0.83 -20.41
N GLN A 46 12.25 0.26 -20.30
CA GLN A 46 13.49 0.48 -21.07
C GLN A 46 14.52 1.26 -20.23
N ASP A 47 14.82 0.78 -19.03
CA ASP A 47 15.70 1.47 -18.06
C ASP A 47 15.31 2.94 -17.82
N ASN A 48 14.02 3.26 -18.04
CA ASN A 48 13.47 4.60 -18.01
C ASN A 48 12.90 4.99 -16.64
N ALA A 49 13.32 4.29 -15.57
CA ALA A 49 12.88 4.55 -14.20
C ALA A 49 13.18 5.99 -13.75
N ALA A 50 14.30 6.57 -14.21
CA ALA A 50 14.68 7.94 -13.90
C ALA A 50 13.72 8.97 -14.56
N ASP A 51 13.31 8.74 -15.81
CA ASP A 51 12.37 9.60 -16.53
C ASP A 51 10.96 9.53 -15.90
N ILE A 52 10.52 8.32 -15.55
CA ILE A 52 9.26 8.13 -14.82
C ILE A 52 9.31 8.87 -13.48
N SER A 53 10.40 8.73 -12.72
CA SER A 53 10.58 9.42 -11.42
C SER A 53 10.59 10.94 -11.57
N ALA A 54 11.24 11.48 -12.60
CA ALA A 54 11.28 12.91 -12.86
C ALA A 54 9.89 13.47 -13.21
N LYS A 55 9.14 12.74 -14.05
CA LYS A 55 7.76 13.09 -14.41
C LYS A 55 6.82 13.03 -13.21
N GLU A 56 6.91 11.96 -12.41
CA GLU A 56 6.13 11.80 -11.18
C GLU A 56 6.45 12.91 -10.18
N GLY A 57 7.73 13.22 -9.95
CA GLY A 57 8.13 14.29 -9.03
C GLY A 57 7.59 15.67 -9.44
N SER A 58 7.52 15.93 -10.74
CA SER A 58 6.88 17.16 -11.26
C SER A 58 5.38 17.18 -10.97
N GLN A 59 4.69 16.04 -11.14
CA GLN A 59 3.27 15.90 -10.82
C GLN A 59 3.00 16.04 -9.32
N GLU A 60 3.83 15.42 -8.47
CA GLU A 60 3.75 15.53 -7.02
C GLU A 60 3.93 16.98 -6.56
N THR A 61 4.86 17.72 -7.17
CA THR A 61 5.08 19.15 -6.87
C THR A 61 3.84 19.97 -7.18
N VAL A 62 3.28 19.85 -8.40
CA VAL A 62 2.07 20.58 -8.80
C VAL A 62 0.88 20.19 -7.92
N ALA A 63 0.68 18.89 -7.68
CA ALA A 63 -0.38 18.40 -6.81
C ALA A 63 -0.25 18.93 -5.38
N THR A 64 0.98 19.01 -4.85
CA THR A 64 1.26 19.57 -3.51
C THR A 64 0.96 21.06 -3.47
N MET A 65 1.36 21.83 -4.49
CA MET A 65 1.05 23.26 -4.57
C MET A 65 -0.45 23.52 -4.59
N VAL A 66 -1.20 22.79 -5.43
CA VAL A 66 -2.66 22.88 -5.50
C VAL A 66 -3.29 22.46 -4.17
N GLY A 67 -2.84 21.34 -3.60
CA GLY A 67 -3.30 20.82 -2.31
C GLY A 67 -3.08 21.81 -1.16
N MET A 68 -1.93 22.49 -1.12
CA MET A 68 -1.65 23.54 -0.15
C MET A 68 -2.57 24.74 -0.33
N ALA A 69 -2.78 25.20 -1.57
CA ALA A 69 -3.69 26.32 -1.84
C ALA A 69 -5.13 26.01 -1.40
N LEU A 70 -5.64 24.83 -1.76
CA LEU A 70 -6.96 24.36 -1.33
C LEU A 70 -7.03 24.14 0.19
N GLY A 71 -6.00 23.56 0.79
CA GLY A 71 -5.92 23.33 2.23
C GLY A 71 -5.93 24.64 3.03
N MET A 72 -5.23 25.67 2.56
CA MET A 72 -5.28 27.01 3.15
C MET A 72 -6.68 27.61 3.04
N LEU A 73 -7.34 27.50 1.87
CA LEU A 73 -8.71 28.00 1.70
C LEU A 73 -9.67 27.32 2.68
N VAL A 74 -9.62 25.99 2.80
CA VAL A 74 -10.43 25.23 3.77
C VAL A 74 -10.12 25.68 5.19
N ALA A 75 -8.85 25.79 5.57
CA ALA A 75 -8.46 26.23 6.91
C ALA A 75 -9.01 27.62 7.24
N ARG A 76 -9.00 28.56 6.29
CA ARG A 76 -9.57 29.91 6.44
C ARG A 76 -11.08 29.89 6.62
N ILE A 77 -11.79 29.01 5.91
CA ILE A 77 -13.25 28.87 6.03
C ILE A 77 -13.64 28.23 7.38
N THR A 78 -12.84 27.27 7.87
CA THR A 78 -13.16 26.51 9.10
C THR A 78 -12.63 27.16 10.39
N ILE A 79 -11.92 28.28 10.31
CA ILE A 79 -11.30 28.91 11.48
C ILE A 79 -12.36 29.28 12.53
N GLY A 80 -12.07 29.01 13.81
CA GLY A 80 -13.02 29.27 14.90
C GLY A 80 -14.16 28.25 15.03
N HIS A 81 -14.23 27.24 14.14
CA HIS A 81 -15.25 26.19 14.17
C HIS A 81 -14.61 24.79 14.33
N PRO A 82 -14.35 24.34 15.58
CA PRO A 82 -13.65 23.06 15.84
C PRO A 82 -14.32 21.85 15.19
N LEU A 83 -15.65 21.78 15.20
CA LEU A 83 -16.39 20.69 14.56
C LEU A 83 -16.16 20.66 13.04
N ALA A 84 -16.11 21.82 12.38
CA ALA A 84 -15.86 21.90 10.95
C ALA A 84 -14.42 21.49 10.59
N ILE A 85 -13.44 21.82 11.45
CA ILE A 85 -12.04 21.39 11.31
C ILE A 85 -11.96 19.86 11.39
N TRP A 86 -12.54 19.27 12.44
CA TRP A 86 -12.54 17.81 12.64
C TRP A 86 -13.29 17.07 11.52
N PHE A 87 -14.44 17.58 11.11
CA PHE A 87 -15.20 17.01 10.00
C PHE A 87 -14.41 17.04 8.69
N SER A 88 -13.78 18.17 8.37
CA SER A 88 -12.93 18.31 7.17
C SER A 88 -11.74 17.37 7.23
N PHE A 89 -11.04 17.31 8.37
CA PHE A 89 -9.91 16.42 8.59
C PHE A 89 -10.29 14.94 8.42
N LEU A 90 -11.37 14.50 9.07
CA LEU A 90 -11.82 13.11 9.00
C LEU A 90 -12.29 12.74 7.58
N SER A 91 -13.06 13.62 6.93
CA SER A 91 -13.54 13.40 5.55
C SER A 91 -12.39 13.29 4.56
N LEU A 92 -11.41 14.21 4.62
CA LEU A 92 -10.21 14.14 3.77
C LEU A 92 -9.35 12.93 4.08
N THR A 93 -9.24 12.52 5.36
CA THR A 93 -8.50 11.31 5.75
C THR A 93 -9.17 10.06 5.21
N MET A 94 -10.50 9.95 5.31
CA MET A 94 -11.25 8.82 4.74
C MET A 94 -11.15 8.77 3.22
N PHE A 95 -11.26 9.93 2.56
CA PHE A 95 -11.05 10.03 1.11
C PHE A 95 -9.63 9.61 0.72
N HIS A 96 -8.60 10.08 1.45
CA HIS A 96 -7.21 9.71 1.21
C HIS A 96 -6.99 8.20 1.38
N MET A 97 -7.52 7.60 2.44
CA MET A 97 -7.43 6.15 2.68
C MET A 97 -8.12 5.37 1.55
N TYR A 98 -9.30 5.80 1.14
CA TYR A 98 -10.03 5.20 0.01
C TYR A 98 -9.24 5.29 -1.30
N ALA A 99 -8.66 6.45 -1.61
CA ALA A 99 -7.86 6.65 -2.81
C ALA A 99 -6.62 5.74 -2.82
N ASN A 100 -5.92 5.60 -1.69
CA ASN A 100 -4.81 4.67 -1.54
C ASN A 100 -5.25 3.22 -1.72
N TYR A 101 -6.38 2.82 -1.12
CA TYR A 101 -6.95 1.48 -1.32
C TYR A 101 -7.23 1.21 -2.80
N ARG A 102 -7.86 2.18 -3.51
CA ARG A 102 -8.13 2.06 -4.95
C ARG A 102 -6.84 1.99 -5.77
N ALA A 103 -5.83 2.79 -5.43
CA ALA A 103 -4.53 2.76 -6.11
C ALA A 103 -3.86 1.39 -6.00
N VAL A 104 -3.83 0.81 -4.79
CA VAL A 104 -3.27 -0.54 -4.57
C VAL A 104 -4.09 -1.61 -5.31
N ARG A 105 -5.43 -1.52 -5.33
CA ARG A 105 -6.30 -2.46 -6.08
C ARG A 105 -6.08 -2.43 -7.60
N CYS A 106 -5.54 -1.34 -8.15
CA CYS A 106 -5.23 -1.25 -9.58
C CYS A 106 -3.85 -1.83 -9.93
N LEU A 107 -3.05 -2.19 -8.92
CA LEU A 107 -1.68 -2.63 -9.12
C LEU A 107 -1.62 -4.10 -9.54
N ALA A 108 -1.02 -4.36 -10.69
CA ALA A 108 -0.78 -5.73 -11.19
C ALA A 108 0.73 -6.02 -11.20
N LEU A 109 1.28 -6.36 -10.03
CA LEU A 109 2.68 -6.77 -9.90
C LEU A 109 2.96 -8.07 -10.66
N ASN A 110 4.22 -8.36 -11.00
CA ASN A 110 4.62 -9.65 -11.57
C ASN A 110 5.47 -10.49 -10.59
N SER A 111 5.81 -9.94 -9.43
CA SER A 111 6.55 -10.65 -8.39
C SER A 111 5.64 -11.62 -7.65
N LEU A 112 6.23 -12.73 -7.18
CA LEU A 112 5.53 -13.70 -6.33
C LEU A 112 5.63 -13.28 -4.87
N ASN A 113 4.48 -13.24 -4.20
CA ASN A 113 4.37 -13.14 -2.74
C ASN A 113 3.68 -14.42 -2.22
N PRO A 114 3.62 -14.65 -0.89
CA PRO A 114 3.00 -15.86 -0.34
C PRO A 114 1.51 -16.06 -0.73
N GLU A 115 0.70 -15.00 -0.70
CA GLU A 115 -0.73 -15.07 -1.04
C GLU A 115 -0.92 -15.37 -2.54
N ARG A 116 -0.22 -14.64 -3.40
CA ARG A 116 -0.18 -14.84 -4.84
C ARG A 116 0.24 -16.25 -5.22
N SER A 117 1.29 -16.76 -4.56
CA SER A 117 1.78 -18.12 -4.77
C SER A 117 0.71 -19.14 -4.41
N SER A 118 -0.01 -18.92 -3.30
CA SER A 118 -1.10 -19.78 -2.88
C SER A 118 -2.25 -19.78 -3.90
N ILE A 119 -2.68 -18.61 -4.39
CA ILE A 119 -3.74 -18.48 -5.39
C ILE A 119 -3.35 -19.17 -6.70
N LEU A 120 -2.13 -18.91 -7.18
CA LEU A 120 -1.62 -19.49 -8.43
C LEU A 120 -1.52 -21.01 -8.33
N LEU A 121 -0.95 -21.54 -7.25
CA LEU A 121 -0.75 -22.97 -7.08
C LEU A 121 -2.08 -23.70 -6.96
N HIS A 122 -3.03 -23.18 -6.17
CA HIS A 122 -4.36 -23.77 -6.05
C HIS A 122 -5.07 -23.82 -7.40
N HIS A 123 -5.08 -22.71 -8.14
CA HIS A 123 -5.71 -22.67 -9.46
C HIS A 123 -5.04 -23.61 -10.45
N PHE A 124 -3.71 -23.67 -10.45
CA PHE A 124 -2.95 -24.54 -11.34
C PHE A 124 -3.18 -26.02 -11.05
N THR A 125 -3.23 -26.43 -9.78
CA THR A 125 -3.50 -27.83 -9.41
C THR A 125 -4.92 -28.26 -9.80
N GLU A 126 -5.91 -27.37 -9.72
CA GLU A 126 -7.30 -27.70 -10.08
C GLU A 126 -7.57 -27.68 -11.59
N THR A 127 -6.94 -26.77 -12.33
CA THR A 127 -7.31 -26.48 -13.73
C THR A 127 -6.21 -26.77 -14.76
N GLY A 128 -4.96 -26.93 -14.31
CA GLY A 128 -3.77 -26.98 -15.17
C GLY A 128 -3.41 -25.62 -15.83
N GLN A 129 -4.11 -24.53 -15.53
CA GLN A 129 -3.92 -23.22 -16.15
C GLN A 129 -3.28 -22.22 -15.19
N VAL A 130 -2.40 -21.36 -15.73
CA VAL A 130 -1.72 -20.29 -14.99
C VAL A 130 -2.45 -18.98 -15.21
N LEU A 131 -2.84 -18.31 -14.11
CA LEU A 131 -3.49 -17.00 -14.15
C LEU A 131 -2.49 -15.89 -14.49
N SER A 132 -2.96 -14.88 -15.23
CA SER A 132 -2.18 -13.66 -15.49
C SER A 132 -2.06 -12.78 -14.23
N PRO A 133 -1.03 -11.91 -14.15
CA PRO A 133 -0.87 -10.95 -13.05
C PRO A 133 -2.12 -10.13 -12.70
N LYS A 134 -2.89 -9.72 -13.72
CA LYS A 134 -4.13 -8.95 -13.55
C LYS A 134 -5.25 -9.79 -12.93
N GLN A 135 -5.38 -11.04 -13.35
CA GLN A 135 -6.37 -11.96 -12.80
C GLN A 135 -6.05 -12.24 -11.33
N VAL A 136 -4.80 -12.53 -10.99
CA VAL A 136 -4.42 -12.79 -9.59
C VAL A 136 -4.59 -11.55 -8.71
N SER A 137 -4.17 -10.37 -9.19
CA SER A 137 -4.36 -9.11 -8.44
C SER A 137 -5.82 -8.82 -8.10
N SER A 138 -6.77 -9.21 -8.96
CA SER A 138 -8.19 -9.05 -8.65
C SER A 138 -8.68 -9.92 -7.49
N LEU A 139 -8.02 -11.07 -7.26
CA LEU A 139 -8.31 -12.06 -6.22
C LEU A 139 -7.55 -11.79 -4.91
N GLU A 140 -6.42 -11.08 -4.97
CA GLU A 140 -5.59 -10.74 -3.80
C GLU A 140 -6.32 -9.78 -2.84
N HIS A 141 -6.14 -9.98 -1.55
CA HIS A 141 -6.57 -9.04 -0.53
C HIS A 141 -5.54 -7.91 -0.37
N VAL A 142 -6.03 -6.70 -0.09
CA VAL A 142 -5.14 -5.55 0.16
C VAL A 142 -4.58 -5.57 1.59
N LEU A 143 -5.35 -6.13 2.52
CA LEU A 143 -4.96 -6.21 3.93
C LEU A 143 -4.32 -7.55 4.24
N PRO A 144 -3.33 -7.59 5.15
CA PRO A 144 -2.71 -8.84 5.58
C PRO A 144 -3.74 -9.86 6.04
N ILE A 145 -3.49 -11.13 5.73
CA ILE A 145 -4.35 -12.26 6.11
C ILE A 145 -4.59 -12.31 7.64
N GLN A 146 -3.64 -11.87 8.46
CA GLN A 146 -3.81 -11.81 9.92
C GLN A 146 -4.83 -10.76 10.41
N LEU A 147 -5.09 -9.74 9.59
CA LEU A 147 -6.02 -8.64 9.89
C LEU A 147 -7.38 -8.79 9.19
N THR A 148 -7.52 -9.80 8.33
CA THR A 148 -8.81 -10.14 7.72
C THR A 148 -9.51 -11.19 8.61
N PRO A 149 -10.63 -10.83 9.29
CA PRO A 149 -11.36 -11.78 10.13
C PRO A 149 -12.08 -12.87 9.30
N TRP A 150 -12.08 -12.71 7.97
CA TRP A 150 -12.70 -13.63 7.04
C TRP A 150 -11.76 -14.80 6.77
N HIS A 151 -11.67 -15.68 7.76
CA HIS A 151 -11.20 -17.05 7.59
C HIS A 151 -11.92 -17.65 6.38
N SER A 152 -11.21 -17.81 5.26
CA SER A 152 -11.69 -18.68 4.18
C SER A 152 -11.73 -20.09 4.73
N LYS A 153 -12.88 -20.50 5.28
CA LYS A 153 -13.22 -21.89 5.64
C LYS A 153 -13.32 -22.80 4.39
N LYS A 154 -12.78 -22.37 3.25
CA LYS A 154 -12.93 -23.01 1.95
C LYS A 154 -11.63 -23.03 1.14
N ALA A 155 -10.48 -22.77 1.75
CA ALA A 155 -9.23 -23.23 1.17
C ALA A 155 -9.14 -24.71 1.47
N ASN A 156 -9.46 -25.56 0.49
CA ASN A 156 -9.02 -26.95 0.54
C ASN A 156 -7.50 -26.87 0.72
N SER A 157 -7.01 -27.29 1.89
CA SER A 157 -5.57 -27.37 2.10
C SER A 157 -5.03 -28.27 1.00
N LEU A 158 -4.14 -27.74 0.17
CA LEU A 158 -3.34 -28.61 -0.67
C LEU A 158 -2.52 -29.46 0.30
N ASP A 159 -2.89 -30.74 0.44
CA ASP A 159 -2.12 -31.74 1.21
C ASP A 159 -0.70 -31.92 0.64
N THR A 160 -0.41 -31.30 -0.50
CA THR A 160 0.92 -31.29 -1.13
C THR A 160 1.77 -30.14 -0.63
N LYS A 161 2.85 -30.47 0.09
CA LYS A 161 3.87 -29.51 0.50
C LYS A 161 4.72 -29.08 -0.70
N VAL A 162 4.47 -27.90 -1.24
CA VAL A 162 5.27 -27.35 -2.35
C VAL A 162 6.47 -26.57 -1.79
N ARG A 163 7.67 -26.91 -2.26
CA ARG A 163 8.91 -26.19 -1.97
C ARG A 163 9.26 -25.30 -3.16
N LEU A 164 9.16 -23.98 -2.98
CA LEU A 164 9.60 -23.00 -3.97
C LEU A 164 11.10 -22.76 -3.85
N GLY A 165 11.80 -22.61 -4.98
CA GLY A 165 13.23 -22.29 -5.01
C GLY A 165 14.17 -23.48 -4.79
N THR A 166 13.67 -24.72 -4.87
CA THR A 166 14.54 -25.91 -4.92
C THR A 166 15.39 -25.88 -6.18
N ARG A 167 16.68 -26.18 -6.05
CA ARG A 167 17.59 -26.24 -7.20
C ARG A 167 17.15 -27.41 -8.08
N ILE A 168 17.15 -27.24 -9.40
CA ILE A 168 16.75 -28.31 -10.33
C ILE A 168 17.60 -29.57 -10.11
N SER A 169 18.89 -29.40 -9.79
CA SER A 169 19.81 -30.50 -9.49
C SER A 169 19.44 -31.34 -8.25
N SER A 170 18.55 -30.87 -7.37
CA SER A 170 18.12 -31.69 -6.22
C SER A 170 17.03 -32.70 -6.59
N PHE A 171 16.49 -32.65 -7.81
CA PHE A 171 15.49 -33.62 -8.27
C PHE A 171 16.12 -34.90 -8.81
N ASP A 172 17.33 -34.83 -9.39
CA ASP A 172 18.06 -36.00 -9.89
C ASP A 172 18.41 -37.00 -8.76
N GLU A 173 18.53 -36.54 -7.51
CA GLU A 173 18.76 -37.39 -6.33
C GLU A 173 17.46 -38.03 -5.76
N MET A 174 16.28 -37.57 -6.18
CA MET A 174 14.98 -38.09 -5.70
C MET A 174 14.39 -39.16 -6.63
N GLU A 175 14.89 -39.30 -7.86
CA GLU A 175 14.44 -40.31 -8.84
C GLU A 175 15.26 -41.62 -8.81
N MET A 176 16.24 -41.76 -7.91
CA MET A 176 16.95 -43.03 -7.60
C MET A 176 16.49 -43.62 -6.27
#